data_AF-A0A679J9Y2-F1
#
_entry.id   AF-A0A679J9Y2-F1
#
_cell.length_a   1.000
_cell.length_b   1.000
_cell.length_c   1.000
_cell.angle_alpha   90.00
_cell.angle_beta   90.00
_cell.angle_gamma   90.00
#
_symmetry.space_group_name_H-M   'P 1'
#
loop_
_entity.id
_entity.type
_entity.pdbx_description
1 polymer ?
#
loop_
_entity_poly.entity_id
_entity_poly.type
_entity_poly.pdbx_seq_one_letter_code
_entity_poly.pdbx_strand_id
1 'polypeptide(L)'
;MTRVLDPMPVMWKPDRPIEVEGRILSDEEAWWFEFTTEFYALTRGEIDDEWLAALTATLYQRNGDANPKWSAGVVYELLQMQIGDSAADEQHMSPWTPSRH
;
A
#
# COMPACT_ATOMS: atom_id res chain seq x y z
N MET A 1 -13.07 -41.19 -6.13
CA MET A 1 -12.12 -40.07 -6.29
C MET A 1 -12.80 -38.82 -5.81
N THR A 2 -12.65 -38.49 -4.53
CA THR A 2 -13.20 -37.25 -3.94
C THR A 2 -12.26 -36.12 -4.34
N ARG A 3 -12.71 -35.18 -5.18
CA ARG A 3 -11.99 -33.92 -5.36
C ARG A 3 -11.96 -33.24 -3.99
N VAL A 4 -10.80 -33.21 -3.36
CA VAL A 4 -10.52 -32.26 -2.28
C VAL A 4 -10.66 -30.90 -2.97
N LEU A 5 -11.71 -30.16 -2.63
CA LEU A 5 -11.77 -28.75 -2.98
C LEU A 5 -10.56 -28.14 -2.26
N ASP A 6 -9.57 -27.67 -3.01
CA ASP A 6 -8.55 -26.81 -2.43
C ASP A 6 -9.30 -25.71 -1.66
N PRO A 7 -9.00 -25.49 -0.37
CA PRO A 7 -9.60 -24.39 0.35
C PRO A 7 -9.33 -23.13 -0.46
N MET A 8 -10.40 -22.45 -0.87
CA MET A 8 -10.28 -21.14 -1.49
C MET A 8 -9.35 -20.29 -0.61
N PRO A 9 -8.43 -19.50 -1.20
CA PRO A 9 -7.57 -18.62 -0.42
C PRO A 9 -8.41 -17.86 0.60
N VAL A 10 -7.98 -17.88 1.87
CA VAL A 10 -8.70 -17.20 2.95
C VAL A 10 -8.55 -15.70 2.70
N MET A 11 -9.49 -15.09 2.00
CA MET A 11 -9.47 -13.65 1.74
C MET A 11 -9.98 -12.89 2.96
N TRP A 12 -9.42 -11.70 3.18
CA TRP A 12 -9.93 -10.77 4.17
C TRP A 12 -11.35 -10.36 3.81
N LYS A 13 -12.19 -10.17 4.83
CA LYS A 13 -13.56 -9.68 4.68
C LYS A 13 -13.77 -8.48 5.58
N PRO A 14 -14.54 -7.47 5.13
CA PRO A 14 -14.88 -6.35 5.98
C PRO A 14 -15.82 -6.78 7.12
N ASP A 15 -15.70 -6.16 8.29
CA ASP A 15 -16.57 -6.44 9.45
C ASP A 15 -18.06 -6.18 9.16
N ARG A 16 -18.33 -5.29 8.19
CA ARG A 16 -19.66 -4.95 7.69
C ARG A 16 -19.60 -4.76 6.17
N PRO A 17 -20.70 -5.04 5.44
CA PRO A 17 -20.77 -4.72 4.01
C PRO A 17 -20.48 -3.24 3.77
N ILE A 18 -19.65 -2.96 2.78
CA ILE A 18 -19.35 -1.59 2.33
C ILE A 18 -20.24 -1.31 1.14
N GLU A 19 -21.01 -0.22 1.21
CA GLU A 19 -21.90 0.23 0.15
C GLU A 19 -21.36 1.54 -0.45
N VAL A 20 -21.14 1.53 -1.77
CA VAL A 20 -20.70 2.70 -2.53
C VAL A 20 -21.70 2.91 -3.65
N GLU A 21 -22.29 4.11 -3.72
CA GLU A 21 -23.28 4.49 -4.75
C GLU A 21 -24.45 3.51 -4.90
N GLY A 22 -24.95 2.95 -3.79
CA GLY A 22 -26.07 2.00 -3.83
C GLY A 22 -25.67 0.55 -4.14
N ARG A 23 -24.37 0.27 -4.28
CA ARG A 23 -23.84 -1.07 -4.60
C ARG A 23 -22.98 -1.58 -3.44
N ILE A 24 -23.26 -2.81 -3.01
CA ILE A 24 -22.39 -3.52 -2.05
C ILE A 24 -21.14 -4.01 -2.80
N LEU A 25 -19.98 -3.67 -2.25
CA LEU A 25 -18.69 -4.10 -2.76
C LEU A 25 -18.45 -5.60 -2.51
N SER A 26 -17.79 -6.28 -3.46
CA SER A 26 -17.21 -7.60 -3.24
C SER A 26 -16.06 -7.55 -2.22
N ASP A 27 -15.60 -8.71 -1.72
CA ASP A 27 -14.49 -8.76 -0.75
C ASP A 27 -13.22 -8.08 -1.30
N GLU A 28 -12.92 -8.31 -2.59
CA GLU A 28 -11.80 -7.67 -3.30
C GLU A 28 -11.96 -6.15 -3.37
N GLU A 29 -13.11 -5.69 -3.83
CA GLU A 29 -13.40 -4.26 -3.95
C GLU A 29 -13.41 -3.57 -2.59
N ALA A 30 -13.90 -4.24 -1.55
CA ALA A 30 -13.86 -3.74 -0.18
C ALA A 30 -12.41 -3.62 0.33
N TRP A 31 -11.55 -4.60 0.02
CA TRP A 31 -10.13 -4.52 0.36
C TRP A 31 -9.48 -3.32 -0.33
N TRP A 32 -9.68 -3.18 -1.65
CA TRP A 32 -9.13 -2.07 -2.44
C TRP A 32 -9.62 -0.72 -1.91
N PHE A 33 -10.91 -0.61 -1.62
CA PHE A 33 -11.52 0.60 -1.09
C PHE A 33 -10.92 1.01 0.26
N GLU A 34 -10.81 0.08 1.20
CA GLU A 34 -10.26 0.37 2.53
C GLU A 34 -8.76 0.69 2.47
N PHE A 35 -7.98 -0.03 1.64
CA PHE A 35 -6.56 0.24 1.46
C PHE A 35 -6.33 1.63 0.86
N THR A 36 -6.98 1.91 -0.28
CA THR A 36 -6.81 3.20 -0.99
C THR A 36 -7.25 4.37 -0.14
N THR A 37 -8.38 4.25 0.58
CA THR A 37 -8.88 5.30 1.48
C THR A 37 -7.89 5.59 2.61
N GLU A 38 -7.43 4.55 3.31
CA GLU A 38 -6.47 4.71 4.41
C GLU A 38 -5.14 5.28 3.92
N PHE A 39 -4.63 4.75 2.81
CA PHE A 39 -3.34 5.16 2.28
C PHE A 39 -3.36 6.59 1.72
N TYR A 40 -4.43 6.97 1.03
CA TYR A 40 -4.65 8.35 0.59
C TYR A 40 -4.73 9.32 1.78
N ALA A 41 -5.34 8.91 2.89
CA ALA A 41 -5.35 9.71 4.12
C ALA A 41 -3.93 9.86 4.73
N LEU A 42 -3.14 8.78 4.79
CA LEU A 42 -1.76 8.80 5.29
C LEU A 42 -0.84 9.68 4.44
N THR A 43 -1.00 9.69 3.12
CA THR A 43 -0.26 10.55 2.20
C THR A 43 -0.85 11.95 2.06
N ARG A 44 -1.95 12.27 2.78
CA ARG A 44 -2.68 13.54 2.68
C ARG A 44 -3.15 13.86 1.25
N GLY A 45 -3.39 12.83 0.44
CA GLY A 45 -3.73 12.95 -0.97
C GLY A 45 -2.57 13.35 -1.88
N GLU A 46 -1.33 13.40 -1.37
CA GLU A 46 -0.13 13.69 -2.14
C GLU A 46 0.42 12.41 -2.80
N ILE A 47 -0.44 11.72 -3.53
CA ILE A 47 -0.13 10.48 -4.23
C ILE A 47 -0.78 10.47 -5.60
N ASP A 48 -0.04 9.99 -6.59
CA ASP A 48 -0.55 9.84 -7.94
C ASP A 48 -1.57 8.69 -8.01
N ASP A 49 -2.71 8.93 -8.66
CA ASP A 49 -3.83 7.98 -8.73
C ASP A 49 -3.48 6.72 -9.54
N GLU A 50 -2.70 6.85 -10.61
CA GLU A 50 -2.26 5.70 -11.42
C GLU A 50 -1.29 4.83 -10.61
N TRP A 51 -0.38 5.47 -9.89
CA TRP A 51 0.54 4.80 -9.00
C TRP A 51 -0.18 4.10 -7.84
N LEU A 52 -1.17 4.75 -7.23
CA LEU A 52 -2.00 4.17 -6.17
C LEU A 52 -2.77 2.94 -6.67
N ALA A 53 -3.36 3.01 -7.87
CA ALA A 53 -4.07 1.89 -8.46
C ALA A 53 -3.13 0.69 -8.71
N ALA A 54 -1.94 0.93 -9.28
CA ALA A 54 -0.95 -0.12 -9.54
C ALA A 54 -0.42 -0.76 -8.25
N LEU A 55 -0.15 0.05 -7.22
CA LEU A 55 0.28 -0.40 -5.90
C LEU A 55 -0.80 -1.28 -5.25
N THR A 56 -2.05 -0.82 -5.25
CA THR A 56 -3.19 -1.54 -4.66
C THR A 56 -3.38 -2.90 -5.33
N ALA A 57 -3.37 -2.96 -6.65
CA ALA A 57 -3.50 -4.21 -7.40
C ALA A 57 -2.35 -5.19 -7.08
N THR A 58 -1.12 -4.68 -6.99
CA THR A 58 0.07 -5.49 -6.68
C THR A 58 0.01 -6.05 -5.26
N LEU A 59 -0.40 -5.24 -4.29
CA LEU A 59 -0.49 -5.65 -2.89
C LEU A 59 -1.62 -6.64 -2.66
N TYR A 60 -2.78 -6.43 -3.26
CA TYR A 60 -3.92 -7.33 -3.11
C TYR A 60 -3.58 -8.76 -3.57
N GLN A 61 -2.84 -8.91 -4.69
CA GLN A 61 -2.40 -10.23 -5.15
C GLN A 61 -1.55 -11.01 -4.14
N ARG A 62 -0.84 -10.29 -3.25
CA ARG A 62 0.07 -10.89 -2.27
C ARG A 62 -0.50 -10.98 -0.86
N ASN A 63 -1.36 -10.02 -0.51
CA ASN A 63 -1.80 -9.75 0.86
C ASN A 63 -3.33 -9.58 0.96
N GLY A 64 -4.10 -10.11 0.01
CA GLY A 64 -5.56 -10.00 0.01
C GLY A 64 -6.24 -10.68 1.22
N ASP A 65 -5.49 -11.48 1.98
CA ASP A 65 -5.88 -12.07 3.26
C ASP A 65 -5.56 -11.18 4.49
N ALA A 66 -4.71 -10.18 4.32
CA ALA A 66 -4.31 -9.25 5.36
C ALA A 66 -5.29 -8.09 5.50
N ASN A 67 -5.28 -7.45 6.68
CA ASN A 67 -6.06 -6.23 6.90
C ASN A 67 -5.54 -5.09 6.00
N PRO A 68 -6.40 -4.47 5.17
CA PRO A 68 -5.99 -3.44 4.22
C PRO A 68 -5.45 -2.17 4.90
N LYS A 69 -6.00 -1.77 6.06
CA LYS A 69 -5.54 -0.58 6.81
C LYS A 69 -4.16 -0.78 7.41
N TRP A 70 -3.94 -1.96 7.98
CA TRP A 70 -2.62 -2.32 8.48
C TRP A 70 -1.58 -2.35 7.34
N SER A 71 -1.97 -2.91 6.19
CA SER A 71 -1.13 -2.94 4.99
C SER A 71 -0.78 -1.53 4.49
N ALA A 72 -1.74 -0.59 4.51
CA ALA A 72 -1.50 0.81 4.17
C ALA A 72 -0.47 1.46 5.11
N GLY A 73 -0.58 1.22 6.42
CA GLY A 73 0.39 1.71 7.41
C GLY A 73 1.81 1.20 7.16
N VAL A 74 1.97 -0.10 6.93
CA VAL A 74 3.29 -0.70 6.63
C VAL A 74 3.91 -0.11 5.37
N VAL A 75 3.13 0.03 4.30
CA VAL A 75 3.63 0.59 3.04
C VAL A 75 4.02 2.05 3.22
N TYR A 76 3.24 2.81 3.97
CA TYR A 76 3.55 4.21 4.26
C TYR A 76 4.87 4.35 5.03
N GLU A 77 5.06 3.56 6.09
CA GLU A 77 6.31 3.55 6.86
C GLU A 77 7.53 3.21 5.99
N LEU A 78 7.40 2.21 5.10
CA LEU A 78 8.47 1.82 4.18
C LEU A 78 8.84 2.94 3.20
N LEU A 79 7.85 3.69 2.69
CA LEU A 79 8.09 4.82 1.81
C LEU A 79 8.80 5.97 2.55
N GLN A 80 8.38 6.26 3.79
CA GLN A 80 9.02 7.29 4.61
C GLN A 80 10.50 6.95 4.90
N MET A 81 10.82 5.67 5.13
CA MET A 81 12.21 5.22 5.29
C MET A 81 13.04 5.45 4.02
N GLN A 82 12.51 5.12 2.84
CA GLN A 82 13.23 5.32 1.57
C GLN A 82 13.50 6.80 1.26
N ILE A 83 12.56 7.68 1.60
CA ILE A 83 12.73 9.13 1.46
C ILE A 83 13.78 9.64 2.47
N GLY A 84 13.76 9.14 3.70
CA GLY A 84 14.71 9.50 4.76
C GLY A 84 16.16 9.13 4.42
N ASP A 85 16.39 7.95 3.86
CA ASP A 85 17.74 7.52 3.43
C ASP A 85 18.25 8.36 2.25
N SER A 86 17.38 8.78 1.34
CA SER A 86 17.74 9.62 0.19
C SER A 86 18.18 11.03 0.61
N ALA A 87 17.58 11.60 1.67
CA ALA A 87 17.96 12.92 2.19
C ALA A 87 19.28 12.91 2.98
N ALA A 88 19.69 11.74 3.51
CA ALA A 88 20.96 11.59 4.20
C ALA A 88 22.16 11.61 3.22
N ASP A 89 21.99 11.10 2.00
CA ASP A 89 23.04 11.07 0.98
C ASP A 89 23.30 12.44 0.35
N GLU A 90 22.31 13.33 0.26
CA GLU A 90 22.50 14.69 -0.29
C GLU A 90 23.28 15.63 0.63
N GLN A 91 23.26 15.39 1.96
CA GLN A 91 24.00 16.21 2.92
C GLN A 91 25.50 15.90 2.98
N HIS A 92 25.96 14.81 2.34
CA HIS A 92 27.38 14.41 2.33
C HIS A 92 28.19 14.98 1.16
N MET A 93 27.59 15.78 0.27
CA MET A 93 28.31 16.54 -0.75
C MET A 93 28.89 17.83 -0.15
N SER A 94 29.87 17.69 0.75
CA SER A 94 30.75 18.83 1.05
C SER A 94 31.43 19.26 -0.26
N PRO A 95 31.43 20.56 -0.62
CA PRO A 95 32.13 21.01 -1.82
C PRO A 95 33.60 20.64 -1.68
N TRP A 96 34.06 19.76 -2.58
CA TRP A 96 35.47 19.37 -2.65
C TRP A 96 36.34 20.62 -2.78
N THR A 97 37.08 20.96 -1.73
CA THR A 97 38.12 21.98 -1.80
C THR A 97 39.45 21.29 -2.12
N PRO A 98 40.04 21.52 -3.31
CA PRO A 98 41.39 21.04 -3.58
C PRO A 98 42.35 21.71 -2.61
N SER A 99 43.05 20.89 -1.82
CA SER A 99 44.20 21.36 -1.05
C SER A 99 45.30 21.75 -2.03
N ARG A 100 45.67 23.04 -2.07
CA ARG A 100 46.87 23.50 -2.77
C ARG A 100 48.09 23.07 -1.96
N HIS A 101 48.87 22.15 -2.50
CA HIS A 101 50.27 21.94 -2.13
C HIS A 101 51.17 22.80 -3.00
#